data_AF-W6KX01-F1
#
_entry.id   AF-W6KX01-F1
#
_cell.length_a   1.000
_cell.length_b   1.000
_cell.length_c   1.000
_cell.angle_alpha   90.00
_cell.angle_beta   90.00
_cell.angle_gamma   90.00
#
_symmetry.space_group_name_H-M   'P 1'
#
loop_
_entity.id
_entity.type
_entity.pdbx_description
1 polymer ?
#
loop_
_entity_poly.entity_id
_entity_poly.type
_entity_poly.pdbx_seq_one_letter_code
_entity_poly.pdbx_strand_id
1 'polypeptide(L)'
;MGNLTLSNTAGDSVVVPEEVARRLFNKFRAADAFLHAARPPSPDSHSLSESSGEAEEATPALPQEDEPLRVGQLNASLEVLQVVATYATLPNDQRTADIPKPMIRSYAESVKPHELDMVRKAEEQNYLVQLLDVALALRFEQLIAVCAAYMNERIHEISKGSPDIMTGAERVREFMHVENTWTTEEMEHLSKEMALAKKIDPHAY
;
A
#
# COMPACT_ATOMS: atom_id res chain seq x y z
N MET A 1 3.71 -25.71 4.95
CA MET A 1 3.68 -24.25 5.22
C MET A 1 2.99 -23.62 4.03
N GLY A 2 1.87 -22.94 4.25
CA GLY A 2 1.12 -22.32 3.17
C GLY A 2 1.82 -21.07 2.63
N ASN A 3 1.47 -20.72 1.40
CA ASN A 3 2.10 -19.64 0.64
C ASN A 3 1.02 -18.74 0.03
N LEU A 4 1.21 -17.42 0.13
CA LEU A 4 0.42 -16.43 -0.60
C LEU A 4 1.09 -16.15 -1.95
N THR A 5 0.31 -16.20 -3.04
CA THR A 5 0.79 -15.73 -4.35
C THR A 5 0.27 -14.31 -4.63
N LEU A 6 1.18 -13.37 -4.90
CA LEU A 6 0.87 -12.06 -5.47
C LEU A 6 1.02 -12.16 -6.99
N SER A 7 0.02 -11.78 -7.78
CA SER A 7 0.11 -11.76 -9.24
C SER A 7 -0.39 -10.47 -9.86
N ASN A 8 0.26 -10.05 -10.94
CA ASN A 8 -0.12 -8.87 -11.70
C ASN A 8 -1.05 -9.21 -12.87
N THR A 9 -1.52 -8.18 -13.57
CA THR A 9 -2.36 -8.30 -14.76
C THR A 9 -1.63 -8.91 -15.97
N ALA A 10 -0.30 -8.88 -15.99
CA ALA A 10 0.53 -9.48 -17.04
C ALA A 10 0.74 -11.01 -16.85
N GLY A 11 0.35 -11.56 -15.71
CA GLY A 11 0.50 -12.98 -15.37
C GLY A 11 1.78 -13.31 -14.61
N ASP A 12 2.62 -12.33 -14.28
CA ASP A 12 3.75 -12.51 -13.39
C ASP A 12 3.29 -12.74 -11.96
N SER A 13 4.06 -13.51 -11.20
CA SER A 13 3.72 -13.78 -9.81
C SER A 13 4.94 -13.94 -8.91
N VAL A 14 4.75 -13.62 -7.63
CA VAL A 14 5.74 -13.73 -6.57
C VAL A 14 5.08 -14.37 -5.35
N VAL A 15 5.85 -15.17 -4.62
CA VAL A 15 5.36 -15.92 -3.46
C VAL A 15 5.83 -15.25 -2.16
N VAL A 16 4.92 -15.12 -1.21
CA VAL A 16 5.19 -14.66 0.16
C VAL A 16 4.72 -15.75 1.13
N PRO A 17 5.50 -16.10 2.18
CA PRO A 17 5.04 -17.04 3.19
C PRO A 17 3.71 -16.59 3.79
N GLU A 18 2.73 -17.49 3.89
CA GLU A 18 1.36 -17.13 4.31
C GLU A 18 1.33 -16.51 5.72
N GLU A 19 2.16 -17.02 6.64
CA GLU A 19 2.28 -16.48 7.99
C GLU A 19 2.71 -15.00 7.98
N VAL A 20 3.66 -14.65 7.11
CA VAL A 20 4.13 -13.27 6.93
C VAL A 20 3.01 -12.42 6.33
N ALA A 21 2.33 -12.93 5.30
CA ALA A 21 1.24 -12.24 4.64
C ALA A 21 0.06 -11.96 5.58
N ARG A 22 -0.40 -12.94 6.36
CA ARG A 22 -1.51 -12.76 7.33
C ARG A 22 -1.15 -11.76 8.42
N ARG A 23 0.12 -11.72 8.83
CA ARG A 23 0.61 -10.79 9.83
C ARG A 23 0.69 -9.35 9.32
N LEU A 24 1.18 -9.15 8.08
CA LEU A 24 1.54 -7.83 7.56
C LEU A 24 0.47 -7.23 6.63
N PHE A 25 -0.25 -8.05 5.87
CA PHE A 25 -1.24 -7.60 4.90
C PHE A 25 -2.62 -7.56 5.55
N ASN A 26 -3.00 -6.38 6.04
CA ASN A 26 -4.29 -6.18 6.69
C ASN A 26 -5.49 -6.44 5.76
N LYS A 27 -5.27 -6.63 4.45
CA LYS A 27 -6.27 -7.11 3.49
C LYS A 27 -6.99 -8.38 3.96
N PHE A 28 -6.28 -9.28 4.65
CA PHE A 28 -6.85 -10.57 5.08
C PHE A 28 -7.48 -10.55 6.47
N ARG A 29 -7.29 -9.49 7.27
CA ARG A 29 -7.82 -9.42 8.64
C ARG A 29 -9.34 -9.59 8.74
N ALA A 30 -10.09 -9.06 7.78
CA ALA A 30 -11.55 -9.17 7.78
C ALA A 30 -12.02 -10.60 7.46
N ALA A 31 -11.34 -11.28 6.52
CA ALA A 31 -11.62 -12.67 6.20
C ALA A 31 -11.27 -13.59 7.39
N ASP A 32 -10.15 -13.30 8.07
CA ASP A 32 -9.70 -14.07 9.23
C ASP A 32 -10.61 -13.87 10.44
N ALA A 33 -11.08 -12.63 10.69
CA ALA A 33 -12.07 -12.36 11.72
C ALA A 33 -13.39 -13.12 11.47
N PHE A 34 -13.83 -13.22 10.22
CA PHE A 34 -15.01 -13.98 9.85
C PHE A 34 -14.81 -15.50 10.02
N LEU A 35 -13.68 -16.04 9.56
CA LEU A 35 -13.34 -17.46 9.73
C LEU A 35 -13.18 -17.85 11.20
N HIS A 36 -12.59 -16.99 12.02
CA HIS A 36 -12.48 -17.20 13.46
C HIS A 36 -13.83 -17.11 14.18
N ALA A 37 -14.73 -16.22 13.75
CA ALA A 37 -16.09 -16.12 14.29
C ALA A 37 -17.00 -17.29 13.83
N ALA A 38 -16.75 -17.83 12.64
CA ALA A 38 -17.47 -18.97 12.09
C ALA A 38 -16.94 -20.33 12.59
N ARG A 39 -15.82 -20.35 13.33
CA ARG A 39 -15.29 -21.59 13.90
C ARG A 39 -16.21 -22.03 15.05
N PRO A 40 -16.90 -23.19 14.93
CA PRO A 40 -17.74 -23.67 16.01
C PRO A 40 -16.88 -23.90 17.27
N PRO A 41 -17.41 -23.67 18.47
CA PRO A 41 -16.70 -23.93 19.72
C PRO A 41 -16.21 -25.37 19.73
N SER A 42 -14.95 -25.58 20.11
CA SER A 42 -14.35 -26.91 20.20
C SER A 42 -15.22 -27.84 21.06
N PRO A 43 -15.45 -29.09 20.63
CA PRO A 43 -16.31 -30.03 21.32
C PRO A 43 -15.56 -30.70 22.48
N ASP A 44 -15.11 -29.91 23.46
CA ASP A 44 -14.61 -30.43 24.73
C ASP A 44 -15.23 -29.62 25.88
N SER A 45 -16.55 -29.72 25.97
CA SER A 45 -17.28 -29.48 27.21
C SER A 45 -18.47 -30.42 27.25
N HIS A 46 -18.28 -31.57 27.90
CA HIS A 46 -19.34 -32.52 28.23
C HIS A 46 -20.51 -31.82 28.94
N SER A 47 -21.71 -31.93 28.38
CA SER A 47 -22.94 -32.17 29.14
C SER A 47 -24.06 -32.64 28.21
N LEU A 48 -24.72 -33.72 28.63
CA LEU A 48 -25.74 -34.48 27.93
C LEU A 48 -27.08 -33.74 27.84
N SER A 49 -27.79 -33.87 26.71
CA SER A 49 -29.25 -34.01 26.67
C SER A 49 -29.71 -34.40 25.27
N GLU A 50 -30.40 -35.54 25.20
CA GLU A 50 -31.11 -36.05 24.02
C GLU A 50 -32.27 -35.13 23.61
N SER A 51 -32.50 -35.01 22.30
CA SER A 51 -33.83 -34.77 21.72
C SER A 51 -33.78 -34.97 20.20
N SER A 52 -34.57 -35.93 19.76
CA SER A 52 -34.87 -36.40 18.41
C SER A 52 -35.30 -35.32 17.40
N GLY A 53 -34.88 -35.50 16.14
CA GLY A 53 -35.46 -34.83 14.97
C GLY A 53 -34.78 -35.26 13.68
N GLU A 54 -35.49 -36.04 12.86
CA GLU A 54 -35.12 -36.40 11.50
C GLU A 54 -34.93 -35.15 10.64
N ALA A 55 -33.76 -35.00 10.02
CA ALA A 55 -33.54 -34.11 8.89
C ALA A 55 -32.50 -34.76 7.96
N GLU A 56 -32.87 -34.84 6.69
CA GLU A 56 -32.10 -35.41 5.59
C GLU A 56 -30.63 -34.99 5.64
N GLU A 57 -29.74 -35.97 5.52
CA GLU A 57 -28.29 -35.81 5.35
C GLU A 57 -27.99 -35.06 4.05
N ALA A 58 -28.08 -33.73 4.08
CA ALA A 58 -27.21 -32.90 3.28
C ALA A 58 -25.80 -33.05 3.88
N THR A 59 -25.05 -34.03 3.38
CA THR A 59 -23.61 -34.15 3.63
C THR A 59 -22.99 -32.75 3.56
N PRO A 60 -22.47 -32.18 4.66
CA PRO A 60 -21.73 -30.93 4.56
C PRO A 60 -20.51 -31.25 3.72
N ALA A 61 -20.45 -30.65 2.53
CA ALA A 61 -19.26 -30.70 1.71
C ALA A 61 -18.07 -30.38 2.62
N LEU A 62 -17.14 -31.33 2.69
CA LEU A 62 -15.85 -31.15 3.35
C LEU A 62 -15.28 -29.77 2.96
N PRO A 63 -14.68 -29.01 3.88
CA PRO A 63 -14.07 -27.73 3.55
C PRO A 63 -13.16 -27.96 2.35
N GLN A 64 -13.42 -27.21 1.28
CA GLN A 64 -12.63 -27.28 0.06
C GLN A 64 -11.14 -27.23 0.43
N GLU A 65 -10.40 -28.19 -0.12
CA GLU A 65 -8.96 -28.33 0.02
C GLU A 65 -8.27 -26.96 -0.08
N ASP A 66 -7.28 -26.74 0.80
CA ASP A 66 -6.44 -25.55 0.97
C ASP A 66 -6.13 -24.83 -0.35
N GLU A 67 -7.05 -23.98 -0.82
CA GLU A 67 -6.78 -23.16 -1.99
C GLU A 67 -5.73 -22.13 -1.55
N PRO A 68 -4.53 -22.13 -2.14
CA PRO A 68 -3.46 -21.25 -1.70
C PRO A 68 -3.96 -19.82 -1.77
N LEU A 69 -3.74 -19.00 -0.74
CA LEU A 69 -4.20 -17.61 -0.81
C LEU A 69 -3.57 -16.93 -2.04
N ARG A 70 -4.37 -16.15 -2.76
CA ARG A 70 -3.92 -15.38 -3.92
C ARG A 70 -4.43 -13.96 -3.85
N VAL A 71 -3.56 -13.00 -4.16
CA VAL A 71 -3.94 -11.64 -4.55
C VAL A 71 -3.56 -11.47 -6.00
N GLY A 72 -4.56 -11.45 -6.88
CA GLY A 72 -4.35 -11.28 -8.31
C GLY A 72 -4.71 -9.88 -8.80
N GLN A 73 -4.46 -9.66 -10.09
CA GLN A 73 -4.85 -8.46 -10.84
C GLN A 73 -4.24 -7.17 -10.29
N LEU A 74 -3.06 -7.25 -9.67
CA LEU A 74 -2.34 -6.06 -9.27
C LEU A 74 -1.82 -5.32 -10.51
N ASN A 75 -2.09 -4.02 -10.61
CA ASN A 75 -1.56 -3.19 -11.68
C ASN A 75 -0.13 -2.75 -11.34
N ALA A 76 0.81 -3.70 -11.40
CA ALA A 76 2.20 -3.48 -11.01
C ALA A 76 3.16 -4.36 -11.81
N SER A 77 4.39 -3.88 -12.00
CA SER A 77 5.46 -4.68 -12.61
C SER A 77 5.91 -5.83 -11.70
N LEU A 78 6.54 -6.86 -12.28
CA LEU A 78 7.17 -7.94 -11.50
C LEU A 78 8.19 -7.41 -10.49
N GLU A 79 8.95 -6.37 -10.84
CA GLU A 79 9.93 -5.74 -9.95
C GLU A 79 9.27 -5.18 -8.68
N VAL A 80 8.12 -4.52 -8.81
CA VAL A 80 7.34 -4.04 -7.66
C VAL A 80 6.90 -5.21 -6.78
N LEU A 81 6.38 -6.29 -7.36
CA LEU A 81 5.96 -7.47 -6.61
C LEU A 81 7.14 -8.11 -5.84
N GLN A 82 8.32 -8.15 -6.47
CA GLN A 82 9.55 -8.65 -5.83
C GLN A 82 9.98 -7.76 -4.68
N VAL A 83 9.93 -6.43 -4.84
CA VAL A 83 10.25 -5.48 -3.75
C VAL A 83 9.30 -5.67 -2.57
N VAL A 84 7.99 -5.78 -2.83
CA VAL A 84 6.98 -6.03 -1.79
C VAL A 84 7.24 -7.35 -1.05
N ALA A 85 7.50 -8.43 -1.77
CA ALA A 85 7.80 -9.74 -1.19
C ALA A 85 9.10 -9.72 -0.37
N THR A 86 10.15 -9.07 -0.89
CA THR A 86 11.44 -8.92 -0.21
C THR A 86 11.26 -8.12 1.08
N TYR A 87 10.59 -6.98 1.02
CA TYR A 87 10.36 -6.13 2.18
C TYR A 87 9.47 -6.82 3.25
N ALA A 88 8.47 -7.59 2.84
CA ALA A 88 7.62 -8.37 3.74
C ALA A 88 8.40 -9.46 4.50
N THR A 89 9.38 -10.09 3.84
CA THR A 89 10.19 -11.17 4.44
C THR A 89 11.31 -10.68 5.36
N LEU A 90 11.57 -9.37 5.42
CA LEU A 90 12.53 -8.81 6.37
C LEU A 90 12.14 -9.12 7.85
N PRO A 91 13.11 -9.16 8.77
CA PRO A 91 12.83 -9.14 10.20
C PRO A 91 12.06 -7.88 10.63
N ASN A 92 11.25 -7.97 11.69
CA ASN A 92 10.45 -6.82 12.16
C ASN A 92 11.30 -5.63 12.62
N ASP A 93 12.47 -5.88 13.21
CA ASP A 93 13.44 -4.88 13.67
C ASP A 93 14.17 -4.18 12.53
N GLN A 94 14.10 -4.75 11.32
CA GLN A 94 14.60 -4.15 10.09
C GLN A 94 13.54 -3.31 9.37
N ARG A 95 12.27 -3.31 9.80
CA ARG A 95 11.26 -2.39 9.26
C ARG A 95 11.05 -1.20 10.19
N THR A 96 10.99 0.00 9.64
CA THR A 96 10.61 1.18 10.42
C THR A 96 9.14 1.06 10.84
N ALA A 97 8.91 0.99 12.15
CA ALA A 97 7.58 0.79 12.70
C ALA A 97 6.77 2.08 12.78
N ASP A 98 7.42 3.21 13.06
CA ASP A 98 6.75 4.49 13.26
C ASP A 98 7.54 5.62 12.60
N ILE A 99 6.96 6.18 11.52
CA ILE A 99 7.48 7.38 10.86
C ILE A 99 6.62 8.54 11.36
N PRO A 100 7.21 9.60 11.96
CA PRO A 100 6.47 10.71 12.55
C PRO A 100 5.50 11.38 11.56
N LYS A 101 4.29 11.67 12.04
CA LYS A 101 3.25 12.42 11.32
C LYS A 101 2.82 13.63 12.18
N PRO A 102 3.10 14.88 11.79
CA PRO A 102 3.83 15.30 10.59
C PRO A 102 5.32 14.96 10.66
N MET A 103 5.99 14.94 9.50
CA MET A 103 7.44 14.80 9.45
C MET A 103 8.10 16.08 9.96
N ILE A 104 8.76 15.99 11.11
CA ILE A 104 9.47 17.12 11.74
C ILE A 104 10.94 17.18 11.29
N ARG A 105 11.50 16.03 10.92
CA ARG A 105 12.90 15.85 10.48
C ARG A 105 12.93 15.30 9.06
N SER A 106 14.11 15.27 8.46
CA SER A 106 14.31 14.65 7.15
C SER A 106 13.87 13.19 7.17
N TYR A 107 13.39 12.70 6.03
CA TYR A 107 13.02 11.29 5.88
C TYR A 107 14.20 10.38 6.19
N ALA A 108 15.38 10.73 5.70
CA ALA A 108 16.62 9.97 5.87
C ALA A 108 17.01 9.76 7.36
N GLU A 109 16.62 10.67 8.24
CA GLU A 109 16.81 10.54 9.70
C GLU A 109 15.73 9.69 10.38
N SER A 110 14.61 9.44 9.71
CA SER A 110 13.40 8.84 10.29
C SER A 110 13.21 7.37 9.90
N VAL A 111 13.98 6.86 8.92
CA VAL A 111 13.87 5.48 8.40
C VAL A 111 15.18 4.71 8.46
N LYS A 112 15.14 3.40 8.22
CA LYS A 112 16.35 2.59 8.10
C LYS A 112 17.06 2.90 6.76
N PRO A 113 18.40 2.83 6.70
CA PRO A 113 19.15 3.13 5.47
C PRO A 113 18.71 2.32 4.24
N HIS A 114 18.43 1.03 4.40
CA HIS A 114 18.00 0.19 3.27
C HIS A 114 16.60 0.53 2.76
N GLU A 115 15.72 1.09 3.61
CA GLU A 115 14.39 1.55 3.18
C GLU A 115 14.53 2.81 2.33
N LEU A 116 15.44 3.71 2.71
CA LEU A 116 15.80 4.89 1.92
C LEU A 116 16.36 4.49 0.55
N ASP A 117 17.29 3.54 0.52
CA ASP A 117 17.87 3.05 -0.74
C ASP A 117 16.81 2.39 -1.63
N MET A 118 15.87 1.65 -1.03
CA MET A 118 14.75 1.03 -1.73
C MET A 118 13.85 2.07 -2.41
N VAL A 119 13.41 3.11 -1.70
CA VAL A 119 12.52 4.14 -2.28
C VAL A 119 13.22 5.04 -3.30
N ARG A 120 14.52 5.33 -3.10
CA ARG A 120 15.33 6.05 -4.10
C ARG A 120 15.45 5.26 -5.39
N LYS A 121 15.80 3.98 -5.28
CA LYS A 121 15.85 3.09 -6.43
C LYS A 121 14.49 3.01 -7.14
N ALA A 122 13.40 2.96 -6.38
CA ALA A 122 12.04 2.97 -6.93
C ALA A 122 11.67 4.26 -7.68
N GLU A 123 12.13 5.42 -7.20
CA GLU A 123 12.00 6.70 -7.91
C GLU A 123 12.83 6.69 -9.21
N GLU A 124 14.12 6.32 -9.12
CA GLU A 124 15.04 6.26 -10.27
C GLU A 124 14.53 5.34 -11.39
N GLN A 125 13.87 4.25 -11.02
CA GLN A 125 13.30 3.27 -11.93
C GLN A 125 11.81 3.53 -12.27
N ASN A 126 11.24 4.65 -11.83
CA ASN A 126 9.85 5.08 -12.11
C ASN A 126 8.76 4.07 -11.72
N TYR A 127 8.88 3.40 -10.58
CA TYR A 127 7.83 2.54 -10.04
C TYR A 127 7.42 2.84 -8.59
N LEU A 128 7.91 3.93 -8.00
CA LEU A 128 7.56 4.33 -6.64
C LEU A 128 6.04 4.47 -6.42
N VAL A 129 5.32 5.06 -7.39
CA VAL A 129 3.85 5.19 -7.32
C VAL A 129 3.18 3.82 -7.34
N GLN A 130 3.59 2.92 -8.23
CA GLN A 130 3.07 1.54 -8.27
C GLN A 130 3.37 0.77 -6.98
N LEU A 131 4.54 1.01 -6.36
CA LEU A 131 4.91 0.41 -5.09
C LEU A 131 3.97 0.87 -3.97
N LEU A 132 3.65 2.17 -3.91
CA LEU A 132 2.65 2.70 -2.98
C LEU A 132 1.26 2.09 -3.24
N ASP A 133 0.83 2.00 -4.51
CA ASP A 133 -0.48 1.44 -4.87
C ASP A 133 -0.63 -0.02 -4.44
N VAL A 134 0.41 -0.85 -4.65
CA VAL A 134 0.41 -2.24 -4.18
C VAL A 134 0.39 -2.29 -2.65
N ALA A 135 1.17 -1.43 -1.97
CA ALA A 135 1.16 -1.36 -0.52
C ALA A 135 -0.22 -1.01 0.03
N LEU A 136 -0.92 -0.04 -0.59
CA LEU A 136 -2.31 0.34 -0.27
C LEU A 136 -3.28 -0.81 -0.53
N ALA A 137 -3.16 -1.48 -1.69
CA ALA A 137 -4.03 -2.59 -2.08
C ALA A 137 -3.91 -3.80 -1.13
N LEU A 138 -2.73 -3.99 -0.53
CA LEU A 138 -2.45 -5.01 0.50
C LEU A 138 -2.72 -4.53 1.93
N ARG A 139 -2.92 -3.22 2.12
CA ARG A 139 -2.95 -2.54 3.42
C ARG A 139 -1.70 -2.85 4.25
N PHE A 140 -0.54 -2.76 3.62
CA PHE A 140 0.77 -2.99 4.24
C PHE A 140 1.30 -1.70 4.87
N GLU A 141 0.85 -1.39 6.09
CA GLU A 141 1.05 -0.09 6.76
C GLU A 141 2.49 0.42 6.77
N GLN A 142 3.46 -0.46 7.03
CA GLN A 142 4.87 -0.09 7.10
C GLN A 142 5.39 0.37 5.74
N LEU A 143 5.05 -0.36 4.67
CA LEU A 143 5.47 0.00 3.31
C LEU A 143 4.74 1.26 2.81
N ILE A 144 3.45 1.41 3.16
CA ILE A 144 2.68 2.63 2.90
C ILE A 144 3.38 3.83 3.55
N ALA A 145 3.73 3.73 4.84
CA ALA A 145 4.37 4.81 5.57
C ALA A 145 5.73 5.20 4.95
N VAL A 146 6.56 4.21 4.64
CA VAL A 146 7.88 4.39 4.02
C VAL A 146 7.76 5.11 2.67
N CYS A 147 6.86 4.68 1.79
CA CYS A 147 6.67 5.29 0.47
C CYS A 147 6.06 6.69 0.59
N ALA A 148 4.97 6.84 1.36
CA ALA A 148 4.26 8.11 1.48
C ALA A 148 5.13 9.21 2.12
N ALA A 149 5.94 8.86 3.13
CA ALA A 149 6.85 9.81 3.76
C ALA A 149 7.94 10.29 2.79
N TYR A 150 8.52 9.39 2.01
CA TYR A 150 9.49 9.75 0.97
C TYR A 150 8.86 10.64 -0.11
N MET A 151 7.69 10.27 -0.61
CA MET A 151 6.96 11.06 -1.61
C MET A 151 6.60 12.45 -1.07
N ASN A 152 6.22 12.57 0.19
CA ASN A 152 5.96 13.86 0.82
C ASN A 152 7.22 14.74 0.89
N GLU A 153 8.39 14.17 1.23
CA GLU A 153 9.66 14.90 1.18
C GLU A 153 10.00 15.36 -0.23
N ARG A 154 9.85 14.49 -1.24
CA ARG A 154 10.10 14.85 -2.65
C ARG A 154 9.16 15.92 -3.17
N ILE A 155 7.86 15.85 -2.85
CA ILE A 155 6.89 16.91 -3.21
C ILE A 155 7.29 18.24 -2.58
N HIS A 156 7.74 18.24 -1.33
CA HIS A 156 8.21 19.43 -0.64
C HIS A 156 9.47 20.02 -1.28
N GLU A 157 10.43 19.18 -1.65
CA GLU A 157 11.65 19.58 -2.37
C GLU A 157 11.34 20.16 -3.75
N ILE A 158 10.45 19.52 -4.52
CA ILE A 158 9.98 20.02 -5.82
C ILE A 158 9.32 21.39 -5.64
N SER A 159 8.44 21.51 -4.65
CA SER A 159 7.69 22.74 -4.39
C SER A 159 8.62 23.90 -4.03
N LYS A 160 9.59 23.67 -3.14
CA LYS A 160 10.58 24.67 -2.73
C LYS A 160 11.60 25.02 -3.83
N GLY A 161 11.96 24.06 -4.68
CA GLY A 161 12.92 24.25 -5.76
C GLY A 161 12.33 24.87 -7.03
N SER A 162 11.02 25.10 -7.07
CA SER A 162 10.33 25.61 -8.26
C SER A 162 10.27 27.14 -8.27
N PRO A 163 10.42 27.79 -9.45
CA PRO A 163 10.41 29.24 -9.57
C PRO A 163 9.04 29.87 -9.26
N ASP A 164 7.98 29.11 -9.47
CA ASP A 164 6.59 29.51 -9.25
C ASP A 164 5.70 28.28 -9.01
N ILE A 165 4.49 28.52 -8.51
CA ILE A 165 3.53 27.48 -8.13
C ILE A 165 3.03 26.65 -9.33
N MET A 166 2.94 27.24 -10.52
CA MET A 166 2.49 26.52 -11.72
C MET A 166 3.54 25.52 -12.17
N THR A 167 4.80 25.95 -12.22
CA THR A 167 5.94 25.08 -12.51
C THR A 167 6.09 23.99 -11.44
N GLY A 168 5.91 24.33 -10.17
CA GLY A 168 5.93 23.36 -9.08
C GLY A 168 4.84 22.30 -9.21
N ALA A 169 3.61 22.71 -9.52
CA ALA A 169 2.49 21.80 -9.72
C ALA A 169 2.70 20.86 -10.93
N GLU A 170 3.25 21.36 -12.04
CA GLU A 170 3.61 20.52 -13.19
C GLU A 170 4.64 19.45 -12.82
N ARG A 171 5.73 19.84 -12.15
CA ARG A 171 6.78 18.90 -11.72
C ARG A 171 6.26 17.86 -10.72
N VAL A 172 5.35 18.26 -9.83
CA VAL A 172 4.69 17.29 -8.92
C VAL A 172 3.83 16.32 -9.72
N ARG A 173 3.09 16.78 -10.74
CA ARG A 173 2.32 15.90 -11.63
C ARG A 173 3.22 14.91 -12.39
N GLU A 174 4.34 15.38 -12.94
CA GLU A 174 5.34 14.53 -13.59
C GLU A 174 5.89 13.45 -12.64
N PHE A 175 6.27 13.84 -11.43
CA PHE A 175 6.75 12.93 -10.38
C PHE A 175 5.71 11.89 -9.97
N MET A 176 4.45 12.30 -9.83
CA MET A 176 3.34 11.43 -9.44
C MET A 176 2.76 10.63 -10.62
N HIS A 177 3.22 10.88 -11.85
CA HIS A 177 2.64 10.36 -13.10
C HIS A 177 1.14 10.65 -13.22
N VAL A 178 0.72 11.87 -12.85
CA VAL A 178 -0.68 12.33 -12.92
C VAL A 178 -0.86 13.22 -14.14
N GLU A 179 -1.79 12.84 -15.01
CA GLU A 179 -2.16 13.65 -16.17
C GLU A 179 -2.85 14.96 -15.76
N ASN A 180 -2.58 16.05 -16.48
CA ASN A 180 -3.36 17.26 -16.33
C ASN A 180 -4.73 17.11 -16.99
N THR A 181 -5.79 17.15 -16.20
CA THR A 181 -7.16 17.09 -16.74
C THR A 181 -7.73 18.48 -17.06
N TRP A 182 -7.03 19.55 -16.72
CA TRP A 182 -7.48 20.92 -16.93
C TRP A 182 -7.22 21.32 -18.38
N THR A 183 -8.21 21.99 -18.96
CA THR A 183 -8.10 22.57 -20.29
C THR A 183 -7.07 23.70 -20.32
N THR A 184 -6.59 24.03 -21.52
CA THR A 184 -5.68 25.16 -21.72
C THR A 184 -6.26 26.47 -21.18
N GLU A 185 -7.55 26.70 -21.38
CA GLU A 185 -8.25 27.89 -20.88
C GLU A 185 -8.25 27.96 -19.35
N GLU A 186 -8.59 26.85 -18.67
CA GLU A 186 -8.56 26.76 -17.20
C GLU A 186 -7.15 26.98 -16.64
N MET A 187 -6.12 26.42 -17.30
CA MET A 187 -4.72 26.62 -16.92
C MET A 187 -4.26 28.07 -17.10
N GLU A 188 -4.72 28.77 -18.14
CA GLU A 188 -4.45 30.20 -18.33
C GLU A 188 -5.13 31.05 -17.25
N HIS A 189 -6.37 30.73 -16.89
CA HIS A 189 -7.07 31.41 -15.82
C HIS A 189 -6.36 31.22 -14.48
N LEU A 190 -6.00 29.98 -14.14
CA LEU A 190 -5.25 29.67 -12.92
C LEU A 190 -3.93 30.44 -12.87
N SER A 191 -3.17 30.48 -13.98
CA SER A 191 -1.91 31.21 -14.05
C SER A 191 -2.09 32.71 -13.78
N LYS A 192 -3.15 33.32 -14.32
CA LYS A 192 -3.50 34.73 -14.07
C LYS A 192 -3.87 34.96 -12.60
N GLU A 193 -4.63 34.04 -11.99
CA GLU A 193 -5.01 34.11 -10.58
C GLU A 193 -3.80 33.98 -9.64
N MET A 194 -2.92 33.02 -9.88
CA MET A 194 -1.69 32.83 -9.09
C MET A 194 -0.75 34.03 -9.21
N ALA A 195 -0.62 34.60 -10.42
CA ALA A 195 0.15 35.82 -10.64
C ALA A 195 -0.46 37.04 -9.93
N LEU A 196 -1.80 37.14 -9.88
CA LEU A 196 -2.49 38.19 -9.14
C LEU A 196 -2.28 38.03 -7.62
N ALA A 197 -2.38 36.80 -7.10
CA ALA A 197 -2.13 36.51 -5.69
C ALA A 197 -0.71 36.94 -5.27
N LYS A 198 0.31 36.61 -6.06
CA LYS A 198 1.71 37.03 -5.82
C LYS A 198 1.90 38.55 -5.87
N LYS A 199 1.13 39.26 -6.71
CA LYS A 199 1.17 40.73 -6.78
C LYS A 199 0.54 41.38 -5.55
N ILE A 200 -0.51 40.79 -5.01
CA ILE A 200 -1.22 41.30 -3.82
C ILE A 200 -0.43 40.98 -2.55
N ASP A 201 0.11 39.77 -2.45
CA ASP A 201 0.99 39.34 -1.37
C ASP A 201 2.27 38.70 -1.94
N PRO A 202 3.42 39.40 -1.86
CA PRO A 202 4.71 38.86 -2.29
C PRO A 202 5.12 37.57 -1.57
N HIS A 203 4.56 37.28 -0.38
CA HIS A 203 4.80 36.07 0.40
C HIS A 203 3.79 34.96 0.12
N ALA A 204 2.89 35.15 -0.85
CA ALA A 204 2.03 34.06 -1.29
C ALA A 204 2.88 32.90 -1.85
N TYR A 205 2.65 31.72 -1.27
CA TYR A 205 3.25 30.42 -1.57
C TYR A 205 4.72 30.27 -1.15
#